data_AF-A0A517NH65-F1
#
_entry.id   AF-A0A517NH65-F1
#
_cell.length_a   1.000
_cell.length_b   1.000
_cell.length_c   1.000
_cell.angle_alpha   90.00
_cell.angle_beta   90.00
_cell.angle_gamma   90.00
#
_symmetry.space_group_name_H-M   'P 1'
#
loop_
_entity.id
_entity.type
_entity.pdbx_description
1 polymer ?
#
loop_
_entity_poly.entity_id
_entity_poly.type
_entity_poly.pdbx_seq_one_letter_code
_entity_poly.pdbx_strand_id
1 'polypeptide(L)'
;MDVFQQNRIGFALSLIALVVGVSIPGFYDWTGADQSRPSPWVPPAALAVLMLAVAGWVCLPFLKLGGPAPDRPLPRQRQFSIRALLITITAVAALCAAGRLLPDRGLVAVAGAVQVMALAMGVGQWVKDRSVRGPMIAMAACLCLPYAWIGLRGDGISIGKGLFAIMMGLPALVETMLVARLWGRHPGQLAWVGMLITSAKWMFGLWIIRHGPRSAVAYWIYVLLMSVYGSFILNAIVRM
;
A
#
# COMPACT_ATOMS: atom_id res chain seq x y z
N MET A 1 -12.77 -19.82 6.57
CA MET A 1 -12.02 -18.90 7.44
C MET A 1 -13.03 -17.89 7.93
N ASP A 2 -13.32 -17.94 9.22
CA ASP A 2 -14.38 -17.11 9.80
C ASP A 2 -13.93 -15.66 9.92
N VAL A 3 -14.88 -14.73 9.90
CA VAL A 3 -14.64 -13.28 10.07
C VAL A 3 -13.79 -13.01 11.34
N PHE A 4 -13.99 -13.82 12.39
CA PHE A 4 -13.21 -13.75 13.61
C PHE A 4 -11.71 -14.06 13.39
N GLN A 5 -11.38 -15.12 12.65
CA GLN A 5 -9.99 -15.44 12.31
C GLN A 5 -9.37 -14.37 11.42
N GLN A 6 -10.13 -13.84 10.45
CA GLN A 6 -9.68 -12.73 9.61
C GLN A 6 -9.32 -11.49 10.44
N ASN A 7 -10.16 -11.13 11.42
CA ASN A 7 -9.90 -10.00 12.29
C ASN A 7 -8.67 -10.20 13.19
N ARG A 8 -8.44 -11.43 13.69
CA ARG A 8 -7.23 -11.75 14.47
C ARG A 8 -5.97 -11.61 13.63
N ILE A 9 -5.97 -12.12 12.40
CA ILE A 9 -4.83 -11.98 11.49
C ILE A 9 -4.62 -10.51 11.13
N GLY A 10 -5.70 -9.78 10.81
CA GLY A 10 -5.62 -8.35 10.50
C GLY A 10 -5.08 -7.52 11.67
N PHE A 11 -5.45 -7.85 12.91
CA PHE A 11 -4.91 -7.23 14.10
C PHE A 11 -3.43 -7.55 14.30
N ALA A 12 -3.03 -8.81 14.16
CA ALA A 12 -1.62 -9.21 14.24
C ALA A 12 -0.75 -8.49 13.19
N LEU A 13 -1.23 -8.40 11.94
CA LEU A 13 -0.54 -7.67 10.89
C LEU A 13 -0.44 -6.17 11.19
N SER A 14 -1.50 -5.57 11.75
CA SER A 14 -1.48 -4.16 12.18
C SER A 14 -0.43 -3.92 13.28
N LEU A 15 -0.32 -4.82 14.26
CA LEU A 15 0.70 -4.73 15.31
C LEU A 15 2.11 -4.88 14.74
N ILE A 16 2.33 -5.85 13.85
CA ILE A 16 3.61 -6.02 13.15
C ILE A 16 3.96 -4.74 12.37
N ALA A 17 3.00 -4.17 11.64
CA ALA A 17 3.19 -2.94 10.87
C ALA A 17 3.60 -1.76 11.75
N LEU A 18 2.99 -1.64 12.94
CA LEU A 18 3.34 -0.60 13.91
C LEU A 18 4.75 -0.80 14.46
N VAL A 19 5.06 -2.00 14.96
CA VAL A 19 6.37 -2.32 15.55
C VAL A 19 7.47 -2.07 14.52
N VAL A 20 7.32 -2.62 13.32
CA VAL A 20 8.28 -2.40 12.23
C VAL A 20 8.39 -0.91 11.91
N GLY A 21 7.27 -0.21 11.73
CA GLY A 21 7.26 1.21 11.40
C GLY A 21 7.98 2.09 12.42
N VAL A 22 7.81 1.82 13.72
CA VAL A 22 8.48 2.56 14.80
C VAL A 22 9.96 2.18 14.91
N SER A 23 10.33 0.94 14.60
CA SER A 23 11.72 0.45 14.69
C SER A 23 12.62 0.88 13.52
N ILE A 24 12.08 1.31 12.38
CA ILE A 24 12.88 1.66 11.18
C ILE A 24 13.98 2.69 11.48
N PRO A 25 13.74 3.84 12.14
CA PRO A 25 14.81 4.78 12.44
C PRO A 25 15.91 4.16 13.29
N GLY A 26 15.54 3.44 14.37
CA GLY A 26 16.49 2.80 15.28
C GLY A 26 17.31 1.68 14.60
N PHE A 27 16.74 1.00 13.61
CA PHE A 27 17.48 0.05 12.78
C PHE A 27 18.62 0.74 12.01
N TYR A 28 18.35 1.90 11.39
CA TYR A 28 19.39 2.67 10.70
C TYR A 28 20.49 3.13 11.64
N ASP A 29 20.11 3.65 12.82
CA ASP A 29 21.06 4.10 13.84
C ASP A 29 21.95 2.95 14.32
N TRP A 30 21.38 1.76 14.54
CA TRP A 30 22.11 0.57 14.93
C TRP A 30 23.10 0.10 13.84
N THR A 31 22.75 0.22 12.56
CA THR A 31 23.64 -0.18 11.46
C THR A 31 24.81 0.77 11.20
N GLY A 32 24.94 1.88 11.95
CA GLY A 32 25.99 2.88 11.76
C GLY A 32 25.90 3.59 10.40
N ALA A 33 24.67 3.75 9.88
CA ALA A 33 24.45 4.45 8.62
C ALA A 33 24.67 5.95 8.81
N ASP A 34 25.80 6.47 8.31
CA ASP A 34 26.08 7.90 8.27
C ASP A 34 25.71 8.51 6.91
N GLN A 35 25.49 9.82 6.87
CA GLN A 35 25.15 10.59 5.65
C GLN A 35 26.07 10.36 4.46
N SER A 36 27.32 9.99 4.71
CA SER A 36 28.32 9.76 3.66
C SER A 36 28.26 8.38 3.01
N ARG A 37 27.61 7.38 3.66
CA ARG A 37 27.57 6.00 3.17
C ARG A 37 26.25 5.32 3.54
N PRO A 38 25.43 4.88 2.56
CA PRO A 38 24.27 4.06 2.87
C PRO A 38 24.73 2.78 3.60
N SER A 39 23.97 2.35 4.61
CA SER A 39 24.33 1.16 5.38
C SER A 39 24.49 -0.05 4.45
N PRO A 40 25.57 -0.84 4.62
CA PRO A 40 25.83 -2.01 3.78
C PRO A 40 24.72 -3.06 3.88
N TRP A 41 23.86 -2.96 4.90
CA TRP A 41 22.72 -3.85 5.12
C TRP A 41 21.45 -3.44 4.37
N VAL A 42 21.40 -2.23 3.78
CA VAL A 42 20.21 -1.77 3.04
C VAL A 42 19.93 -2.62 1.78
N PRO A 43 20.91 -2.91 0.89
CA PRO A 43 20.65 -3.77 -0.26
C PRO A 43 20.28 -5.22 0.11
N PRO A 44 20.96 -5.89 1.07
CA PRO A 44 20.54 -7.21 1.55
C PRO A 44 19.14 -7.21 2.17
N ALA A 45 18.78 -6.20 2.97
CA ALA A 45 17.46 -6.10 3.56
C ALA A 45 16.38 -5.89 2.48
N ALA A 46 16.66 -5.07 1.47
CA ALA A 46 15.80 -4.90 0.31
C ALA A 46 15.56 -6.22 -0.44
N LEU A 47 16.65 -6.96 -0.68
CA LEU A 47 16.60 -8.27 -1.34
C LEU A 47 15.81 -9.27 -0.48
N ALA A 48 16.02 -9.29 0.83
CA ALA A 48 15.31 -10.17 1.74
C ALA A 48 13.80 -9.89 1.74
N VAL A 49 13.39 -8.61 1.76
CA VAL A 49 11.98 -8.22 1.66
C VAL A 49 11.38 -8.63 0.32
N LEU A 50 12.12 -8.45 -0.78
CA LEU A 50 11.69 -8.89 -2.11
C LEU A 50 11.53 -10.41 -2.18
N MET A 51 12.50 -11.17 -1.65
CA MET A 51 12.47 -12.63 -1.62
C MET A 51 11.32 -13.14 -0.73
N LEU A 52 11.08 -12.50 0.42
CA LEU A 52 9.93 -12.77 1.29
C LEU A 52 8.60 -12.46 0.60
N ALA A 53 8.52 -11.38 -0.18
CA ALA A 53 7.34 -11.05 -0.97
C ALA A 53 7.08 -12.12 -2.03
N VAL A 54 8.10 -12.47 -2.83
CA VAL A 54 8.00 -13.51 -3.87
C VAL A 54 7.63 -14.86 -3.24
N ALA A 55 8.31 -15.27 -2.16
CA ALA A 55 8.00 -16.50 -1.45
C ALA A 55 6.58 -16.48 -0.88
N GLY A 56 6.13 -15.35 -0.30
CA GLY A 56 4.77 -15.16 0.17
C GLY A 56 3.74 -15.36 -0.94
N TRP A 57 3.97 -14.78 -2.12
CA TRP A 57 3.11 -14.93 -3.30
C TRP A 57 3.09 -16.36 -3.85
N VAL A 58 4.26 -17.02 -3.93
CA VAL A 58 4.39 -18.39 -4.41
C VAL A 58 3.74 -19.38 -3.42
N CYS A 59 3.90 -19.16 -2.11
CA CYS A 59 3.34 -20.01 -1.06
C CYS A 59 1.84 -19.79 -0.83
N LEU A 60 1.31 -18.63 -1.21
CA LEU A 60 -0.09 -18.26 -1.02
C LEU A 60 -1.12 -19.29 -1.55
N PRO A 61 -1.01 -19.80 -2.79
CA PRO A 61 -1.93 -20.82 -3.30
C PRO A 61 -1.81 -22.16 -2.54
N PHE A 62 -0.68 -22.43 -1.90
CA PHE A 62 -0.42 -23.68 -1.18
C PHE A 62 -0.83 -23.63 0.29
N LEU A 63 -1.06 -22.44 0.85
CA LEU A 63 -1.62 -22.28 2.18
C LEU A 63 -3.08 -22.77 2.19
N LYS A 64 -3.25 -24.05 2.54
CA LYS A 64 -4.54 -24.65 2.89
C LYS A 64 -5.05 -24.02 4.19
N LEU A 65 -5.58 -22.80 4.10
CA LEU A 65 -6.29 -22.13 5.18
C LEU A 65 -7.64 -22.83 5.39
N GLY A 66 -7.58 -24.02 5.98
CA GLY A 66 -8.71 -24.91 6.23
C GLY A 66 -9.88 -24.14 6.84
N GLY A 67 -11.02 -24.19 6.16
CA GLY A 67 -12.28 -23.75 6.70
C GLY A 67 -13.36 -24.63 6.09
N PRO A 68 -14.39 -25.00 6.85
CA PRO A 68 -15.51 -25.77 6.32
C PRO A 68 -16.05 -25.06 5.08
N ALA A 69 -16.31 -25.83 4.03
CA ALA A 69 -16.93 -25.32 2.82
C ALA A 69 -18.27 -24.69 3.23
N PRO A 70 -18.54 -23.43 2.89
CA PRO A 70 -19.85 -22.86 3.17
C PRO A 70 -20.87 -23.56 2.28
N ASP A 71 -21.87 -24.23 2.87
CA ASP A 71 -23.04 -24.82 2.20
C ASP A 71 -23.94 -23.79 1.48
N ARG A 72 -23.54 -22.51 1.46
CA ARG A 72 -24.29 -21.45 0.81
C ARG A 72 -23.88 -21.35 -0.66
N PRO A 73 -24.84 -21.19 -1.59
CA PRO A 73 -24.53 -20.95 -3.00
C PRO A 73 -23.60 -19.75 -3.09
N LEU A 74 -22.42 -19.97 -3.69
CA LEU A 74 -21.42 -18.92 -3.89
C LEU A 74 -22.11 -17.72 -4.56
N PRO A 75 -22.08 -16.52 -3.95
CA PRO A 75 -22.61 -15.34 -4.61
C PRO A 75 -21.89 -15.19 -5.95
N ARG A 76 -22.68 -15.17 -7.03
CA ARG A 76 -22.28 -15.12 -8.44
C ARG A 76 -20.87 -14.53 -8.58
N GLN A 77 -19.90 -15.43 -8.72
CA GLN A 77 -18.49 -15.08 -8.88
C GLN A 77 -18.42 -14.02 -9.97
N ARG A 78 -18.03 -12.79 -9.61
CA ARG A 78 -18.02 -11.66 -10.55
C ARG A 78 -16.89 -11.91 -11.54
N GLN A 79 -17.20 -12.67 -12.59
CA GLN A 79 -16.28 -12.97 -13.67
C GLN A 79 -15.73 -11.64 -14.16
N PHE A 80 -14.41 -11.49 -14.14
CA PHE A 80 -13.74 -10.36 -14.72
C PHE A 80 -14.11 -10.33 -16.20
N SER A 81 -15.09 -9.50 -16.56
CA SER A 81 -15.46 -9.33 -17.95
C SER A 81 -14.23 -8.78 -18.67
N ILE A 82 -13.90 -9.36 -19.83
CA ILE A 82 -12.86 -8.83 -20.73
C ILE A 82 -13.04 -7.33 -20.96
N ARG A 83 -14.29 -6.84 -20.94
CA ARG A 83 -14.62 -5.40 -21.00
C ARG A 83 -14.04 -4.61 -19.84
N ALA A 84 -14.13 -5.11 -18.61
CA ALA A 84 -13.56 -4.45 -17.43
C ALA A 84 -12.02 -4.41 -17.52
N LEU A 85 -11.39 -5.48 -18.02
CA LEU A 85 -9.95 -5.52 -18.24
C LEU A 85 -9.53 -4.48 -19.30
N LEU A 86 -10.20 -4.46 -20.44
CA LEU A 86 -9.92 -3.52 -21.53
C LEU A 86 -10.13 -2.06 -21.10
N ILE A 87 -11.24 -1.75 -20.41
CA ILE A 87 -11.48 -0.40 -19.87
C ILE A 87 -10.35 0.00 -18.91
N THR A 88 -9.90 -0.92 -18.06
CA THR A 88 -8.80 -0.64 -17.11
C THR A 88 -7.48 -0.36 -17.85
N ILE A 89 -7.12 -1.18 -18.83
CA ILE A 89 -5.90 -1.00 -19.62
C ILE A 89 -5.95 0.32 -20.40
N THR A 90 -7.09 0.63 -21.04
CA THR A 90 -7.28 1.87 -21.79
C THR A 90 -7.22 3.10 -20.87
N ALA A 91 -7.81 3.04 -19.67
CA ALA A 91 -7.74 4.13 -18.70
C ALA A 91 -6.29 4.36 -18.22
N VAL A 92 -5.54 3.30 -17.94
CA VAL A 92 -4.12 3.39 -17.55
C VAL A 92 -3.30 3.99 -18.70
N ALA A 93 -3.49 3.52 -19.93
CA ALA A 93 -2.80 4.04 -21.10
C ALA A 93 -3.12 5.53 -21.36
N ALA A 94 -4.39 5.92 -21.24
CA ALA A 94 -4.82 7.31 -21.38
C ALA A 94 -4.20 8.21 -20.29
N LEU A 95 -4.13 7.74 -19.05
CA LEU A 95 -3.45 8.45 -17.95
C LEU A 95 -1.94 8.60 -18.22
N CYS A 96 -1.28 7.56 -18.72
CA CYS A 96 0.13 7.65 -19.12
C CYS A 96 0.35 8.63 -20.27
N ALA A 97 -0.55 8.67 -21.26
CA ALA A 97 -0.48 9.61 -22.37
C ALA A 97 -0.76 11.06 -21.91
N ALA A 98 -1.78 11.26 -21.08
CA ALA A 98 -2.11 12.54 -20.46
C ALA A 98 -0.96 13.07 -19.59
N GLY A 99 -0.22 12.17 -18.92
CA GLY A 99 0.99 12.46 -18.17
C GLY A 99 2.11 13.14 -18.98
N ARG A 100 2.08 13.02 -20.32
CA ARG A 100 3.03 13.69 -21.23
C ARG A 100 2.52 15.02 -21.78
N LEU A 101 1.21 15.24 -21.76
CA LEU A 101 0.55 16.35 -22.47
C LEU A 101 0.02 17.44 -21.52
N LEU A 102 -0.37 17.07 -20.30
CA LEU A 102 -0.94 18.00 -19.34
C LEU A 102 0.14 18.61 -18.43
N PRO A 103 -0.02 19.88 -18.02
CA PRO A 103 0.83 20.48 -17.01
C PRO A 103 0.68 19.71 -15.68
N ASP A 104 1.79 19.50 -14.98
CA ASP A 104 1.87 18.65 -13.77
C ASP A 104 0.81 19.03 -12.71
N ARG A 105 0.46 20.32 -12.59
CA ARG A 105 -0.56 20.82 -11.66
C ARG A 105 -1.95 20.25 -11.94
N GLY A 106 -2.32 20.10 -13.22
CA GLY A 106 -3.61 19.52 -13.62
C GLY A 106 -3.68 18.03 -13.28
N LEU A 107 -2.59 17.30 -13.49
CA LEU A 107 -2.50 15.88 -13.16
C LEU A 107 -2.58 15.62 -11.65
N VAL A 108 -1.94 16.46 -10.84
CA VAL A 108 -2.06 16.38 -9.38
C VAL A 108 -3.49 16.63 -8.92
N ALA A 109 -4.21 17.59 -9.50
CA ALA A 109 -5.61 17.85 -9.17
C ALA A 109 -6.52 16.66 -9.51
N VAL A 110 -6.35 16.06 -10.71
CA VAL A 110 -7.11 14.86 -11.12
C VAL A 110 -6.79 13.67 -10.21
N ALA A 111 -5.52 13.42 -9.93
CA ALA A 111 -5.09 12.34 -9.04
C ALA A 111 -5.63 12.53 -7.61
N GLY A 112 -5.61 13.76 -7.11
CA GLY A 112 -6.22 14.12 -5.83
C GLY A 112 -7.73 13.86 -5.80
N ALA A 113 -8.46 14.20 -6.86
CA ALA A 113 -9.89 13.92 -6.96
C ALA A 113 -10.19 12.41 -6.95
N VAL A 114 -9.38 11.61 -7.66
CA VAL A 114 -9.49 10.13 -7.65
C VAL A 114 -9.21 9.57 -6.25
N GLN A 115 -8.21 10.09 -5.55
CA GLN A 115 -7.89 9.69 -4.17
C GLN A 115 -9.05 10.01 -3.22
N VAL A 116 -9.62 11.22 -3.29
CA VAL A 116 -10.77 11.61 -2.48
C VAL A 116 -11.97 10.70 -2.76
N MET A 117 -12.25 10.39 -4.03
CA MET A 117 -13.32 9.48 -4.41
C MET A 117 -13.09 8.07 -3.84
N ALA A 118 -11.86 7.53 -3.94
CA ALA A 118 -11.52 6.22 -3.39
C ALA A 118 -11.72 6.16 -1.86
N LEU A 119 -11.31 7.21 -1.14
CA LEU A 119 -11.52 7.33 0.30
C LEU A 119 -13.00 7.47 0.66
N ALA A 120 -13.75 8.30 -0.06
CA ALA A 120 -15.19 8.47 0.14
C ALA A 120 -15.96 7.15 -0.07
N MET A 121 -15.58 6.39 -1.10
CA MET A 121 -16.12 5.04 -1.32
C MET A 121 -15.80 4.09 -0.16
N GLY A 122 -14.56 4.15 0.37
CA GLY A 122 -14.16 3.40 1.56
C GLY A 122 -15.01 3.76 2.78
N VAL A 123 -15.14 5.04 3.10
CA VAL A 123 -15.98 5.53 4.21
C VAL A 123 -17.44 5.12 4.01
N GLY A 124 -17.98 5.25 2.80
CA GLY A 124 -19.34 4.82 2.48
C GLY A 124 -19.56 3.33 2.75
N GLN A 125 -18.59 2.48 2.40
CA GLN A 125 -18.65 1.05 2.70
C GLN A 125 -18.52 0.76 4.19
N TRP A 126 -17.61 1.46 4.87
CA TRP A 126 -17.39 1.36 6.31
C TRP A 126 -18.66 1.65 7.12
N VAL A 127 -19.40 2.70 6.74
CA VAL A 127 -20.65 3.07 7.41
C VAL A 127 -21.72 2.02 7.17
N LYS A 128 -21.88 1.56 5.91
CA LYS A 128 -22.94 0.65 5.49
C LYS A 128 -22.77 -0.78 6.00
N ASP A 129 -21.54 -1.29 6.10
CA ASP A 129 -21.29 -2.69 6.40
C ASP A 129 -20.31 -2.84 7.57
N ARG A 130 -20.76 -3.46 8.67
CA ARG A 130 -19.92 -3.70 9.85
C ARG A 130 -18.87 -4.79 9.61
N SER A 131 -19.14 -5.72 8.70
CA SER A 131 -18.25 -6.86 8.43
C SER A 131 -16.95 -6.44 7.76
N VAL A 132 -16.96 -5.35 6.98
CA VAL A 132 -15.77 -4.83 6.29
C VAL A 132 -14.89 -3.92 7.15
N ARG A 133 -15.36 -3.49 8.33
CA ARG A 133 -14.63 -2.53 9.18
C ARG A 133 -13.28 -3.05 9.64
N GLY A 134 -13.24 -4.21 10.29
CA GLY A 134 -12.00 -4.85 10.73
C GLY A 134 -11.00 -5.04 9.58
N PRO A 135 -11.42 -5.66 8.46
CA PRO A 135 -10.62 -5.78 7.24
C PRO A 135 -10.06 -4.45 6.71
N MET A 136 -10.88 -3.39 6.69
CA MET A 136 -10.46 -2.06 6.27
C MET A 136 -9.44 -1.43 7.22
N ILE A 137 -9.58 -1.62 8.55
CA ILE A 137 -8.60 -1.16 9.54
C ILE A 137 -7.26 -1.83 9.28
N ALA A 138 -7.27 -3.16 9.13
CA ALA A 138 -6.05 -3.92 8.90
C ALA A 138 -5.33 -3.45 7.63
N MET A 139 -6.09 -3.19 6.56
CA MET A 139 -5.55 -2.65 5.31
C MET A 139 -4.97 -1.25 5.49
N ALA A 140 -5.71 -0.34 6.14
CA ALA A 140 -5.25 1.01 6.44
C ALA A 140 -3.97 0.99 7.27
N ALA A 141 -3.93 0.11 8.28
CA ALA A 141 -2.79 -0.09 9.15
C ALA A 141 -1.57 -0.59 8.37
N CYS A 142 -1.74 -1.60 7.50
CA CYS A 142 -0.66 -2.10 6.65
C CYS A 142 -0.14 -1.06 5.66
N LEU A 143 -1.02 -0.16 5.17
CA LEU A 143 -0.62 0.94 4.29
C LEU A 143 0.17 2.01 5.04
N CYS A 144 -0.32 2.45 6.19
CA CYS A 144 0.09 3.69 6.83
C CYS A 144 1.06 3.51 8.01
N LEU A 145 0.89 2.47 8.84
CA LEU A 145 1.70 2.30 10.06
C LEU A 145 3.19 2.06 9.82
N PRO A 146 3.64 1.46 8.69
CA PRO A 146 5.07 1.42 8.39
C PRO A 146 5.71 2.81 8.34
N TYR A 147 4.94 3.87 8.08
CA TYR A 147 5.39 5.26 8.05
C TYR A 147 5.14 6.03 9.37
N ALA A 148 4.71 5.35 10.45
CA ALA A 148 4.36 5.99 11.72
C ALA A 148 5.51 6.80 12.32
N TRP A 149 6.76 6.41 12.07
CA TRP A 149 7.94 7.15 12.53
C TRP A 149 7.99 8.60 12.05
N ILE A 150 7.36 8.94 10.91
CA ILE A 150 7.32 10.33 10.39
C ILE A 150 6.56 11.25 11.35
N GLY A 151 5.48 10.76 11.96
CA GLY A 151 4.70 11.54 12.92
C GLY A 151 5.27 11.53 14.33
N LEU A 152 6.11 10.53 14.65
CA LEU A 152 6.72 10.35 15.97
C LEU A 152 8.07 11.09 16.11
N ARG A 153 8.81 11.27 15.00
CA ARG A 153 9.99 12.14 14.98
C ARG A 153 9.51 13.58 15.03
N GLY A 154 9.64 14.21 16.20
CA GLY A 154 9.14 15.55 16.52
C GLY A 154 9.80 16.71 15.76
N ASP A 155 10.29 16.50 14.54
CA ASP A 155 11.10 17.44 13.75
C ASP A 155 10.24 18.53 13.05
N GLY A 156 9.16 18.98 13.70
CA GLY A 156 8.40 20.16 13.27
C GLY A 156 7.37 19.95 12.15
N ILE A 157 7.25 18.74 11.59
CA ILE A 157 6.09 18.41 10.75
C ILE A 157 4.91 18.19 11.69
N SER A 158 3.91 19.10 11.64
CA SER A 158 2.69 18.89 12.41
C SER A 158 2.11 17.51 12.08
N ILE A 159 1.69 16.76 13.10
CA ILE A 159 1.17 15.38 12.96
C ILE A 159 0.15 15.28 11.81
N GLY A 160 -0.68 16.32 11.62
CA GLY A 160 -1.62 16.42 10.50
C GLY A 160 -0.98 16.46 9.11
N LYS A 161 0.14 17.18 8.90
CA LYS A 161 0.87 17.20 7.62
C LYS A 161 1.55 15.85 7.34
N GLY A 162 2.09 15.20 8.38
CA GLY A 162 2.66 13.85 8.27
C GLY A 162 1.60 12.84 7.87
N LEU A 163 0.45 12.84 8.55
CA LEU A 163 -0.70 11.99 8.21
C LEU A 163 -1.22 12.27 6.78
N PHE A 164 -1.27 13.53 6.36
CA PHE A 164 -1.66 13.90 5.01
C PHE A 164 -0.69 13.32 3.96
N ALA A 165 0.61 13.48 4.15
CA ALA A 165 1.62 12.89 3.26
C ALA A 165 1.52 11.36 3.19
N ILE A 166 1.28 10.71 4.34
CA ILE A 166 1.10 9.26 4.43
C ILE A 166 -0.15 8.81 3.67
N MET A 167 -1.23 9.57 3.73
CA MET A 167 -2.49 9.20 3.05
C MET A 167 -2.48 9.50 1.56
N MET A 168 -1.67 10.46 1.10
CA MET A 168 -1.74 10.96 -0.27
C MET A 168 -0.82 10.24 -1.25
N GLY A 169 0.22 9.53 -0.83
CA GLY A 169 1.10 8.89 -1.83
C GLY A 169 2.27 8.07 -1.31
N LEU A 170 2.64 8.22 -0.04
CA LEU A 170 3.76 7.47 0.53
C LEU A 170 3.62 5.94 0.42
N PRO A 171 2.43 5.32 0.58
CA PRO A 171 2.28 3.89 0.41
C PRO A 171 2.63 3.40 -1.00
N ALA A 172 2.69 4.29 -1.99
CA ALA A 172 3.10 4.01 -3.36
C ALA A 172 4.50 4.54 -3.71
N LEU A 173 5.32 4.89 -2.72
CA LEU A 173 6.62 5.53 -2.93
C LEU A 173 7.54 4.67 -3.82
N VAL A 174 7.62 3.37 -3.55
CA VAL A 174 8.47 2.42 -4.29
C VAL A 174 8.07 2.38 -5.76
N GLU A 175 6.78 2.22 -6.02
CA GLU A 175 6.24 2.16 -7.37
C GLU A 175 6.43 3.48 -8.09
N THR A 176 6.26 4.61 -7.39
CA THR A 176 6.47 5.94 -7.94
C THR A 176 7.93 6.15 -8.32
N MET A 177 8.88 5.71 -7.50
CA MET A 177 10.32 5.78 -7.81
C MET A 177 10.68 4.90 -9.00
N LEU A 178 10.09 3.71 -9.12
CA LEU A 178 10.29 2.85 -10.27
C LEU A 178 9.80 3.52 -11.55
N VAL A 179 8.59 4.08 -11.54
CA VAL A 179 8.04 4.84 -12.68
C VAL A 179 8.89 6.06 -13.00
N ALA A 180 9.35 6.80 -11.97
CA ALA A 180 10.24 7.94 -12.11
C ALA A 180 11.53 7.57 -12.84
N ARG A 181 12.16 6.46 -12.44
CA ARG A 181 13.36 5.94 -13.08
C ARG A 181 13.10 5.51 -14.53
N LEU A 182 11.99 4.82 -14.79
CA LEU A 182 11.62 4.39 -16.16
C LEU A 182 11.32 5.56 -17.09
N TRP A 183 10.83 6.68 -16.56
CA TRP A 183 10.54 7.89 -17.33
C TRP A 183 11.67 8.94 -17.30
N GLY A 184 12.77 8.65 -16.60
CA GLY A 184 13.89 9.60 -16.44
C GLY A 184 13.48 10.91 -15.75
N ARG A 185 12.47 10.88 -14.88
CA ARG A 185 11.96 12.06 -14.15
C ARG A 185 12.30 11.99 -12.67
N HIS A 186 12.33 13.15 -12.02
CA HIS A 186 12.50 13.21 -10.57
C HIS A 186 11.23 12.71 -9.86
N PRO A 187 11.32 11.87 -8.79
CA PRO A 187 10.15 11.33 -8.10
C PRO A 187 9.16 12.41 -7.62
N GLY A 188 9.65 13.57 -7.20
CA GLY A 188 8.82 14.71 -6.78
C GLY A 188 7.90 15.27 -7.87
N GLN A 189 8.28 15.14 -9.15
CA GLN A 189 7.44 15.57 -10.28
C GLN A 189 6.32 14.56 -10.59
N LEU A 190 6.41 13.35 -10.03
CA LEU A 190 5.45 12.26 -10.23
C LEU A 190 4.61 12.01 -8.98
N ALA A 191 4.45 13.00 -8.11
CA ALA A 191 3.58 12.90 -6.94
C ALA A 191 2.14 12.45 -7.31
N TRP A 192 1.64 12.88 -8.47
CA TRP A 192 0.33 12.45 -9.00
C TRP A 192 0.28 10.94 -9.30
N VAL A 193 1.38 10.33 -9.71
CA VAL A 193 1.47 8.87 -9.92
C VAL A 193 1.34 8.15 -8.59
N GLY A 194 2.05 8.62 -7.55
CA GLY A 194 1.95 8.06 -6.21
C GLY A 194 0.53 8.15 -5.63
N MET A 195 -0.16 9.27 -5.86
CA MET A 195 -1.57 9.43 -5.53
C MET A 195 -2.44 8.40 -6.25
N LEU A 196 -2.31 8.26 -7.57
CA LEU A 196 -3.11 7.31 -8.34
C LEU A 196 -2.86 5.85 -7.94
N ILE A 197 -1.61 5.46 -7.73
CA ILE A 197 -1.27 4.10 -7.29
C ILE A 197 -1.81 3.84 -5.89
N THR A 198 -1.73 4.82 -4.99
CA THR A 198 -2.31 4.71 -3.64
C THR A 198 -3.84 4.58 -3.71
N SER A 199 -4.50 5.36 -4.58
CA SER A 199 -5.94 5.24 -4.84
C SER A 199 -6.30 3.86 -5.34
N ALA A 200 -5.52 3.34 -6.30
CA ALA A 200 -5.69 2.00 -6.85
C ALA A 200 -5.52 0.93 -5.77
N LYS A 201 -4.52 1.06 -4.88
CA LYS A 201 -4.33 0.14 -3.75
C LYS A 201 -5.55 0.13 -2.81
N TRP A 202 -6.13 1.29 -2.52
CA TRP A 202 -7.35 1.39 -1.72
C TRP A 202 -8.55 0.73 -2.40
N MET A 203 -8.82 1.09 -3.66
CA MET A 203 -9.96 0.55 -4.41
C MET A 203 -9.85 -0.96 -4.62
N PHE A 204 -8.66 -1.43 -4.98
CA PHE A 204 -8.39 -2.85 -5.18
C PHE A 204 -8.48 -3.63 -3.88
N GLY A 205 -8.01 -3.06 -2.77
CA GLY A 205 -8.15 -3.66 -1.45
C GLY A 205 -9.61 -3.79 -1.00
N LEU A 206 -10.44 -2.75 -1.18
CA LEU A 206 -11.88 -2.84 -0.93
C LEU A 206 -12.55 -3.92 -1.79
N TRP A 207 -12.12 -4.03 -3.04
CA TRP A 207 -12.62 -5.06 -3.95
C TRP A 207 -12.18 -6.47 -3.52
N ILE A 208 -10.92 -6.67 -3.13
CA ILE A 208 -10.39 -7.94 -2.63
C ILE A 208 -11.07 -8.38 -1.33
N ILE A 209 -11.31 -7.45 -0.40
CA ILE A 209 -11.99 -7.75 0.88
C ILE A 209 -13.35 -8.41 0.63
N ARG A 210 -14.03 -8.05 -0.46
CA ARG A 210 -15.32 -8.65 -0.87
C ARG A 210 -15.19 -10.02 -1.54
N HIS A 211 -14.04 -10.34 -2.15
CA HIS A 211 -13.80 -11.66 -2.76
C HIS A 211 -13.55 -12.76 -1.74
N GLY A 212 -13.11 -12.39 -0.54
CA GLY A 212 -13.06 -13.30 0.59
C GLY A 212 -11.86 -13.09 1.49
N PRO A 213 -11.87 -13.74 2.66
CA PRO A 213 -10.90 -13.51 3.73
C PRO A 213 -9.48 -13.92 3.33
N ARG A 214 -9.31 -14.99 2.54
CA ARG A 214 -7.99 -15.49 2.12
C ARG A 214 -7.28 -14.50 1.21
N SER A 215 -7.97 -14.02 0.18
CA SER A 215 -7.44 -13.01 -0.75
C SER A 215 -7.15 -11.68 -0.04
N ALA A 216 -7.98 -11.31 0.94
CA ALA A 216 -7.74 -10.11 1.75
C ALA A 216 -6.44 -10.20 2.55
N VAL A 217 -6.20 -11.30 3.26
CA VAL A 217 -4.95 -11.50 4.03
C VAL A 217 -3.73 -11.47 3.11
N ALA A 218 -3.79 -12.16 1.98
CA ALA A 218 -2.74 -12.15 0.96
C ALA A 218 -2.38 -10.73 0.53
N TYR A 219 -3.42 -9.95 0.23
CA TYR A 219 -3.27 -8.58 -0.20
C TYR A 219 -2.70 -7.68 0.90
N TRP A 220 -3.10 -7.86 2.14
CA TRP A 220 -2.54 -7.11 3.27
C TRP A 220 -1.06 -7.38 3.47
N ILE A 221 -0.63 -8.65 3.37
CA ILE A 221 0.79 -9.01 3.46
C ILE A 221 1.57 -8.32 2.34
N TYR A 222 1.07 -8.38 1.10
CA TYR A 222 1.71 -7.70 -0.03
C TYR A 222 1.84 -6.19 0.21
N VAL A 223 0.73 -5.54 0.60
CA VAL A 223 0.69 -4.11 0.87
C VAL A 223 1.63 -3.73 2.02
N LEU A 224 1.65 -4.52 3.09
CA LEU A 224 2.55 -4.33 4.22
C LEU A 224 4.01 -4.38 3.79
N LEU A 225 4.40 -5.39 3.01
CA LEU A 225 5.79 -5.52 2.53
C LEU A 225 6.20 -4.33 1.66
N MET A 226 5.34 -3.89 0.74
CA MET A 226 5.62 -2.72 -0.11
C MET A 226 5.70 -1.43 0.71
N SER A 227 4.81 -1.24 1.69
CA SER A 227 4.83 -0.07 2.58
C SER A 227 6.02 -0.07 3.52
N VAL A 228 6.42 -1.22 4.08
CA VAL A 228 7.64 -1.35 4.89
C VAL A 228 8.86 -1.00 4.05
N TYR A 229 8.96 -1.54 2.84
CA TYR A 229 10.07 -1.26 1.94
C TYR A 229 10.13 0.23 1.55
N GLY A 230 8.99 0.82 1.18
CA GLY A 230 8.91 2.25 0.90
C GLY A 230 9.29 3.11 2.10
N SER A 231 8.88 2.72 3.31
CA SER A 231 9.25 3.40 4.54
C SER A 231 10.76 3.33 4.84
N PHE A 232 11.39 2.18 4.60
CA PHE A 232 12.85 2.04 4.70
C PHE A 232 13.59 2.95 3.73
N ILE A 233 13.15 3.02 2.47
CA ILE A 233 13.75 3.89 1.45
C ILE A 233 13.56 5.36 1.84
N LEU A 234 12.35 5.74 2.26
CA LEU A 234 12.08 7.11 2.68
C LEU A 234 12.96 7.53 3.84
N ASN A 235 13.14 6.66 4.84
CA ASN A 235 14.01 6.96 5.98
C ASN A 235 15.46 7.15 5.56
N ALA A 236 15.96 6.35 4.61
CA ALA A 236 17.29 6.54 4.04
C ALA A 236 17.41 7.91 3.34
N ILE A 237 16.45 8.28 2.50
CA ILE A 237 16.47 9.54 1.75
C ILE A 237 16.41 10.75 2.69
N VAL A 238 15.57 10.70 3.73
CA VAL A 238 15.45 11.80 4.69
C VAL A 238 16.72 11.99 5.53
N ARG A 239 17.53 10.94 5.68
CA ARG A 239 18.77 10.99 6.46
C ARG A 239 19.97 11.48 5.65
N MET A 240 19.98 11.29 4.33
CA MET A 240 21.02 11.78 3.41
C MET A 240 20.94 13.30 3.23
#